data_AF-A0A3G4V5A0-F1
#
_entry.id   AF-A0A3G4V5A0-F1
#
_cell.length_a   1.000
_cell.length_b   1.000
_cell.length_c   1.000
_cell.angle_alpha   90.00
_cell.angle_beta   90.00
_cell.angle_gamma   90.00
#
_symmetry.space_group_name_H-M   'P 1'
#
loop_
_entity.id
_entity.type
_entity.pdbx_description
1 polymer ?
#
loop_
_entity_poly.entity_id
_entity_poly.type
_entity_poly.pdbx_seq_one_letter_code
_entity_poly.pdbx_strand_id
1 'polypeptide(L)'
;MTPKQQSFLNQYLEQLTTSERASIKDVIAEHFCGDEYNANQCAKLINEGIKTASCSLKAGYEIEQEPLPQVGRLSVVLDWDQNPICIIKLTSVEVCPFNQVSEAFAYAEGEGDRTYQWWKQAHLRFFEWYANELNITFSEYDDLVLERFEKVFPR
;
A
#
# COMPACT_ATOMS: atom_id res chain seq x y z
N MET A 1 -11.96 -1.89 -11.35
CA MET A 1 -12.76 -0.85 -10.65
C MET A 1 -14.24 -1.04 -10.90
N THR A 2 -15.06 -0.83 -9.89
CA THR A 2 -16.54 -0.74 -10.01
C THR A 2 -16.98 0.66 -10.47
N PRO A 3 -18.22 0.86 -10.94
CA PRO A 3 -18.73 2.19 -11.28
C PRO A 3 -18.65 3.20 -10.11
N LYS A 4 -18.84 2.74 -8.87
CA LYS A 4 -18.71 3.55 -7.66
C LYS A 4 -17.27 4.06 -7.47
N GLN A 5 -16.29 3.16 -7.60
CA GLN A 5 -14.87 3.49 -7.48
C GLN A 5 -14.42 4.43 -8.62
N GLN A 6 -14.87 4.18 -9.85
CA GLN A 6 -14.59 5.05 -10.99
C GLN A 6 -15.19 6.45 -10.81
N SER A 7 -16.41 6.55 -10.29
CA SER A 7 -17.04 7.84 -10.00
C SER A 7 -16.27 8.62 -8.94
N PHE A 8 -15.77 7.95 -7.89
CA PHE A 8 -14.95 8.57 -6.86
C PHE A 8 -13.60 9.07 -7.41
N LEU A 9 -12.94 8.26 -8.25
CA LEU A 9 -11.73 8.68 -8.96
C LEU A 9 -11.98 9.90 -9.84
N ASN A 10 -13.08 9.92 -10.60
CA ASN A 10 -13.40 11.05 -11.48
C ASN A 10 -13.55 12.37 -10.71
N GLN A 11 -14.12 12.34 -9.49
CA GLN A 11 -14.21 13.54 -8.63
C GLN A 11 -12.84 14.15 -8.31
N TYR A 12 -11.80 13.32 -8.16
CA TYR A 12 -10.44 13.80 -8.00
C TYR A 12 -9.84 14.27 -9.33
N LEU A 13 -9.98 13.49 -10.40
CA LEU A 13 -9.44 13.84 -11.72
C LEU A 13 -9.98 15.16 -12.27
N GLU A 14 -11.24 15.51 -11.95
CA GLU A 14 -11.86 16.78 -12.31
C GLU A 14 -11.22 17.98 -11.61
N GLN A 15 -10.55 17.78 -10.47
CA GLN A 15 -9.82 18.83 -9.75
C GLN A 15 -8.41 19.07 -10.29
N LEU A 16 -7.93 18.19 -11.19
CA LEU A 16 -6.59 18.23 -11.75
C LEU A 16 -6.55 18.97 -13.09
N THR A 17 -5.49 19.74 -13.28
CA THR A 17 -5.13 20.31 -14.59
C THR A 17 -4.83 19.21 -15.61
N THR A 18 -4.85 19.56 -16.90
CA THR A 18 -4.50 18.63 -17.99
C THR A 18 -3.08 18.07 -17.81
N SER A 19 -2.13 18.89 -17.34
CA SER A 19 -0.74 18.45 -17.15
C SER A 19 -0.60 17.48 -15.97
N GLU A 20 -1.32 17.71 -14.88
CA GLU A 20 -1.32 16.79 -13.73
C GLU A 20 -1.94 15.46 -14.13
N ARG A 21 -3.06 15.46 -14.87
CA ARG A 21 -3.68 14.23 -15.38
C ARG A 21 -2.77 13.45 -16.31
N ALA A 22 -2.05 14.13 -17.20
CA ALA A 22 -1.08 13.49 -18.10
C ALA A 22 0.13 12.88 -17.36
N SER A 23 0.37 13.26 -16.10
CA SER A 23 1.46 12.71 -15.29
C SER A 23 1.11 11.39 -14.59
N ILE A 24 -0.18 11.04 -14.51
CA ILE A 24 -0.67 9.81 -13.88
C ILE A 24 -0.22 8.61 -14.72
N LYS A 25 0.51 7.68 -14.11
CA LYS A 25 1.10 6.53 -14.80
C LYS A 25 0.19 5.31 -14.81
N ASP A 26 -0.48 5.10 -13.69
CA ASP A 26 -1.32 3.95 -13.45
C ASP A 26 -2.37 4.30 -12.39
N VAL A 27 -3.50 3.60 -12.42
CA VAL A 27 -4.58 3.78 -11.47
C VAL A 27 -5.16 2.43 -11.09
N ILE A 28 -5.06 2.09 -9.81
CA ILE A 28 -5.62 0.86 -9.23
C ILE A 28 -6.65 1.18 -8.15
N ALA A 29 -7.39 0.16 -7.72
CA ALA A 29 -8.25 0.23 -6.55
C ALA A 29 -8.01 -1.02 -5.72
N GLU A 30 -7.67 -0.83 -4.46
CA GLU A 30 -7.23 -1.91 -3.57
C GLU A 30 -7.65 -1.61 -2.13
N HIS A 31 -7.82 -2.66 -1.34
CA HIS A 31 -7.78 -2.55 0.12
C HIS A 31 -6.42 -3.06 0.58
N PHE A 32 -5.98 -2.57 1.73
CA PHE A 32 -4.77 -3.05 2.38
C PHE A 32 -5.13 -4.16 3.36
N CYS A 33 -4.15 -4.99 3.74
CA CYS A 33 -4.29 -5.95 4.83
C CYS A 33 -5.24 -7.15 4.46
N GLY A 34 -5.06 -8.31 5.10
CA GLY A 34 -5.67 -9.58 4.66
C GLY A 34 -6.99 -9.99 5.34
N ASP A 35 -7.52 -9.16 6.23
CA ASP A 35 -8.75 -9.41 6.99
C ASP A 35 -9.57 -8.12 7.16
N GLU A 36 -10.87 -8.28 7.44
CA GLU A 36 -11.83 -7.18 7.50
C GLU A 36 -11.43 -6.08 8.50
N TYR A 37 -11.01 -6.46 9.70
CA TYR A 37 -10.65 -5.50 10.74
C TYR A 37 -9.45 -4.66 10.30
N ASN A 38 -8.38 -5.33 9.88
CA ASN A 38 -7.17 -4.64 9.47
C ASN A 38 -7.40 -3.85 8.18
N ALA A 39 -8.14 -4.35 7.20
CA ALA A 39 -8.42 -3.60 5.97
C ALA A 39 -9.14 -2.27 6.24
N ASN A 40 -10.19 -2.32 7.06
CA ASN A 40 -10.93 -1.12 7.46
C ASN A 40 -10.05 -0.16 8.27
N GLN A 41 -9.22 -0.69 9.17
CA GLN A 41 -8.32 0.12 9.99
C GLN A 41 -7.19 0.74 9.17
N CYS A 42 -6.58 -0.01 8.25
CA CYS A 42 -5.56 0.45 7.32
C CYS A 42 -6.13 1.59 6.45
N ALA A 43 -7.32 1.42 5.86
CA ALA A 43 -7.98 2.47 5.07
C ALA A 43 -8.26 3.75 5.88
N LYS A 44 -8.70 3.62 7.14
CA LYS A 44 -8.91 4.76 8.05
C LYS A 44 -7.59 5.50 8.33
N LEU A 45 -6.53 4.77 8.69
CA LEU A 45 -5.22 5.36 9.01
C LEU A 45 -4.61 6.10 7.82
N ILE A 46 -4.79 5.59 6.60
CA ILE A 46 -4.36 6.26 5.37
C ILE A 46 -5.17 7.55 5.16
N ASN A 47 -6.50 7.49 5.32
CA ASN A 47 -7.35 8.68 5.17
C ASN A 47 -7.03 9.80 6.18
N GLU A 48 -6.63 9.42 7.39
CA GLU A 48 -6.18 10.33 8.46
C GLU A 48 -4.74 10.84 8.25
N GLY A 49 -4.01 10.33 7.25
CA GLY A 49 -2.61 10.69 6.99
C GLY A 49 -1.62 10.10 7.99
N ILE A 50 -2.03 9.08 8.75
CA ILE A 50 -1.19 8.40 9.76
C ILE A 50 -0.37 7.31 9.10
N LYS A 51 -0.99 6.46 8.27
CA LYS A 51 -0.31 5.47 7.44
C LYS A 51 0.05 6.11 6.09
N THR A 52 1.35 6.23 5.82
CA THR A 52 1.92 6.85 4.62
C THR A 52 2.96 5.97 3.92
N ALA A 53 3.05 4.72 4.37
CA ALA A 53 3.91 3.71 3.78
C ALA A 53 3.26 2.32 3.85
N SER A 54 3.67 1.44 2.95
CA SER A 54 3.33 0.02 2.92
C SER A 54 4.49 -0.79 2.36
N CYS A 55 4.53 -2.09 2.63
CA CYS A 55 5.49 -2.98 2.01
C CYS A 55 4.88 -4.30 1.53
N SER A 56 5.54 -4.94 0.57
CA SER A 56 5.17 -6.22 -0.03
C SER A 56 6.41 -7.09 -0.27
N LEU A 57 6.24 -8.41 -0.35
CA LEU A 57 7.35 -9.34 -0.58
C LEU A 57 7.79 -9.29 -2.05
N LYS A 58 9.06 -8.98 -2.32
CA LYS A 58 9.57 -8.85 -3.70
C LYS A 58 9.41 -10.13 -4.52
N ALA A 59 9.55 -11.30 -3.87
CA ALA A 59 9.40 -12.59 -4.53
C ALA A 59 8.02 -12.80 -5.16
N GLY A 60 6.96 -12.18 -4.61
CA GLY A 60 5.61 -12.24 -5.19
C GLY A 60 5.58 -11.70 -6.62
N TYR A 61 6.14 -10.51 -6.84
CA TYR A 61 6.25 -9.90 -8.17
C TYR A 61 7.03 -10.78 -9.17
N GLU A 62 8.11 -11.42 -8.72
CA GLU A 62 8.93 -12.27 -9.58
C GLU A 62 8.21 -13.56 -10.00
N ILE A 63 7.49 -14.18 -9.06
CA ILE A 63 6.73 -15.41 -9.28
C ILE A 63 5.53 -15.14 -10.19
N GLU A 64 4.80 -14.06 -9.90
CA GLU A 64 3.59 -13.66 -10.65
C GLU A 64 3.93 -12.95 -11.97
N GLN A 65 5.22 -12.66 -12.22
CA GLN A 65 5.72 -11.90 -13.37
C GLN A 65 5.08 -10.50 -13.49
N GLU A 66 4.79 -9.89 -12.33
CA GLU A 66 4.24 -8.56 -12.24
C GLU A 66 5.34 -7.49 -12.14
N PRO A 67 5.18 -6.33 -12.79
CA PRO A 67 6.11 -5.23 -12.63
C PRO A 67 6.03 -4.64 -11.22
N LEU A 68 7.15 -4.13 -10.71
CA LEU A 68 7.14 -3.35 -9.48
C LEU A 68 6.27 -2.09 -9.62
N PRO A 69 5.67 -1.61 -8.51
CA PRO A 69 4.94 -0.35 -8.46
C PRO A 69 5.77 0.81 -9.03
N GLN A 70 5.09 1.77 -9.65
CA GLN A 70 5.74 2.93 -10.26
C GLN A 70 5.32 4.23 -9.58
N VAL A 71 6.31 5.08 -9.25
CA VAL A 71 6.06 6.42 -8.72
C VAL A 71 5.11 7.18 -9.63
N GLY A 72 4.10 7.82 -9.02
CA GLY A 72 3.01 8.48 -9.70
C GLY A 72 1.76 7.62 -9.94
N ARG A 73 1.79 6.33 -9.59
CA ARG A 73 0.58 5.49 -9.50
C ARG A 73 -0.42 6.12 -8.52
N LEU A 74 -1.69 6.13 -8.91
CA LEU A 74 -2.80 6.42 -8.01
C LEU A 74 -3.42 5.12 -7.51
N SER A 75 -3.76 5.09 -6.23
CA SER A 75 -4.57 4.00 -5.67
C SER A 75 -5.82 4.58 -5.03
N VAL A 76 -6.98 4.09 -5.46
CA VAL A 76 -8.24 4.30 -4.77
C VAL A 76 -8.28 3.31 -3.60
N VAL A 77 -8.07 3.82 -2.39
CA VAL A 77 -8.03 3.02 -1.17
C VAL A 77 -9.45 2.63 -0.79
N LEU A 78 -9.66 1.32 -0.64
CA LEU A 78 -10.94 0.71 -0.34
C LEU A 78 -11.00 0.21 1.11
N ASP A 79 -12.20 0.18 1.67
CA ASP A 79 -12.51 -0.65 2.83
C ASP A 79 -12.73 -2.13 2.41
N TRP A 80 -12.97 -3.00 3.39
CA TRP A 80 -13.24 -4.42 3.14
C TRP A 80 -14.44 -4.66 2.20
N ASP A 81 -15.49 -3.86 2.37
CA ASP A 81 -16.72 -3.88 1.55
C ASP A 81 -16.56 -3.24 0.17
N GLN A 82 -15.32 -2.94 -0.25
CA GLN A 82 -14.95 -2.37 -1.55
C GLN A 82 -15.47 -0.94 -1.79
N ASN A 83 -15.81 -0.21 -0.73
CA ASN A 83 -16.17 1.19 -0.79
C ASN A 83 -14.91 2.06 -0.85
N PRO A 84 -14.87 3.08 -1.73
CA PRO A 84 -13.76 4.01 -1.78
C PRO A 84 -13.73 4.92 -0.55
N ILE A 85 -12.57 5.01 0.09
CA ILE A 85 -12.33 5.81 1.29
C ILE A 85 -11.51 7.07 0.96
N CYS A 86 -10.38 6.91 0.26
CA CYS A 86 -9.53 8.02 -0.16
C CYS A 86 -8.73 7.63 -1.41
N ILE A 87 -7.96 8.57 -1.96
CA ILE A 87 -7.02 8.33 -3.05
C ILE A 87 -5.64 8.73 -2.57
N ILE A 88 -4.67 7.85 -2.80
CA ILE A 88 -3.26 8.09 -2.54
C ILE A 88 -2.46 8.13 -3.84
N LYS A 89 -1.34 8.85 -3.82
CA LYS A 89 -0.35 8.88 -4.88
C LYS A 89 0.96 8.31 -4.38
N LEU A 90 1.51 7.35 -5.12
CA LEU A 90 2.80 6.75 -4.83
C LEU A 90 3.93 7.76 -5.12
N THR A 91 4.80 7.98 -4.14
CA THR A 91 5.86 9.00 -4.17
C THR A 91 7.27 8.42 -4.14
N SER A 92 7.48 7.25 -3.53
CA SER A 92 8.75 6.52 -3.55
C SER A 92 8.50 5.01 -3.65
N VAL A 93 9.41 4.32 -4.31
CA VAL A 93 9.50 2.85 -4.37
C VAL A 93 10.97 2.48 -4.17
N GLU A 94 11.24 1.68 -3.15
CA GLU A 94 12.56 1.23 -2.76
C GLU A 94 12.54 -0.28 -2.53
N VAL A 95 13.70 -0.94 -2.61
CA VAL A 95 13.85 -2.36 -2.26
C VAL A 95 14.81 -2.46 -1.09
N CYS A 96 14.41 -3.19 -0.05
CA CYS A 96 15.20 -3.34 1.17
C CYS A 96 14.94 -4.71 1.82
N PRO A 97 15.98 -5.41 2.31
CA PRO A 97 15.80 -6.63 3.11
C PRO A 97 14.92 -6.36 4.35
N PHE A 98 14.07 -7.32 4.72
CA PHE A 98 13.16 -7.19 5.86
C PHE A 98 13.87 -6.78 7.16
N ASN A 99 15.03 -7.37 7.47
CA ASN A 99 15.81 -7.06 8.67
C ASN A 99 16.51 -5.68 8.64
N GLN A 100 16.48 -4.98 7.51
CA GLN A 100 17.06 -3.65 7.34
C GLN A 100 16.00 -2.55 7.26
N VAL A 101 14.71 -2.89 7.34
CA VAL A 101 13.63 -1.90 7.41
C VAL A 101 13.83 -1.02 8.65
N SER A 102 13.87 0.30 8.43
CA SER A 102 14.13 1.27 9.49
C SER A 102 12.91 1.47 10.40
N GLU A 103 13.16 1.86 11.66
CA GLU A 103 12.09 2.27 12.59
C GLU A 103 11.25 3.43 12.03
N ALA A 104 11.87 4.35 11.28
CA ALA A 104 11.18 5.47 10.64
C ALA A 104 10.21 4.99 9.54
N PHE A 105 10.52 3.90 8.85
CA PHE A 105 9.59 3.28 7.90
C PHE A 105 8.43 2.59 8.63
N ALA A 106 8.74 1.76 9.65
CA ALA A 106 7.73 1.12 10.48
C ALA A 106 6.75 2.14 11.12
N TYR A 107 7.27 3.28 11.60
CA TYR A 107 6.44 4.36 12.14
C TYR A 107 5.53 5.01 11.09
N ALA A 108 5.99 5.09 9.84
CA ALA A 108 5.23 5.62 8.71
C ALA A 108 4.15 4.63 8.21
N GLU A 109 4.32 3.33 8.43
CA GLU A 109 3.24 2.35 8.21
C GLU A 109 2.07 2.54 9.17
N GLY A 110 2.30 3.17 10.33
CA GLY A 110 1.23 3.80 11.14
C GLY A 110 0.29 2.85 11.87
N GLU A 111 0.48 1.54 11.76
CA GLU A 111 -0.35 0.51 12.39
C GLU A 111 0.05 0.22 13.84
N GLY A 112 -0.87 -0.43 14.58
CA GLY A 112 -0.64 -0.83 15.96
C GLY A 112 -0.27 0.33 16.89
N ASP A 113 0.81 0.14 17.67
CA ASP A 113 1.39 1.17 18.53
C ASP A 113 2.48 2.02 17.83
N ARG A 114 2.64 1.83 16.51
CA ARG A 114 3.64 2.49 15.65
C ARG A 114 5.10 2.22 16.06
N THR A 115 5.35 1.17 16.83
CA THR A 115 6.70 0.74 17.18
C THR A 115 7.24 -0.23 16.13
N TYR A 116 8.57 -0.25 15.97
CA TYR A 116 9.25 -1.23 15.13
C TYR A 116 8.99 -2.67 15.58
N GLN A 117 8.88 -2.92 16.89
CA GLN A 117 8.64 -4.26 17.42
C GLN A 117 7.25 -4.79 17.03
N TRP A 118 6.22 -3.95 17.12
CA TRP A 118 4.89 -4.33 16.65
C TRP A 118 4.89 -4.58 15.14
N TRP A 119 5.49 -3.66 14.36
CA TRP A 119 5.60 -3.79 12.90
C TRP A 119 6.28 -5.10 12.51
N LYS A 120 7.43 -5.41 13.14
CA LYS A 120 8.20 -6.62 12.85
C LYS A 120 7.38 -7.87 13.12
N GLN A 121 6.71 -7.94 14.26
CA GLN A 121 5.90 -9.12 14.62
C GLN A 121 4.70 -9.31 13.69
N ALA A 122 4.02 -8.24 13.32
CA ALA A 122 2.88 -8.30 12.41
C ALA A 122 3.32 -8.76 11.01
N HIS A 123 4.39 -8.16 10.47
CA HIS A 123 4.87 -8.46 9.12
C HIS A 123 5.57 -9.82 9.02
N LEU A 124 6.25 -10.29 10.05
CA LEU A 124 6.77 -11.68 10.10
C LEU A 124 5.64 -12.68 9.86
N ARG A 125 4.53 -12.56 10.63
CA ARG A 125 3.37 -13.47 10.48
C ARG A 125 2.74 -13.38 9.10
N PHE A 126 2.58 -12.16 8.60
CA PHE A 126 1.98 -11.93 7.28
C PHE A 126 2.82 -12.50 6.15
N PHE A 127 4.14 -12.22 6.13
CA PHE A 127 5.02 -12.71 5.07
C PHE A 127 5.29 -14.21 5.17
N GLU A 128 5.32 -14.80 6.37
CA GLU A 128 5.34 -16.26 6.53
C GLU A 128 4.10 -16.90 5.91
N TRP A 129 2.91 -16.35 6.19
CA TRP A 129 1.67 -16.83 5.58
C TRP A 129 1.66 -16.65 4.06
N TYR A 130 1.98 -15.45 3.56
CA TYR A 130 1.95 -15.14 2.13
C TYR A 130 2.99 -15.96 1.34
N ALA A 131 4.20 -16.15 1.88
CA ALA A 131 5.21 -17.02 1.29
C ALA A 131 4.72 -18.47 1.14
N ASN A 132 4.00 -18.99 2.14
CA ASN A 132 3.39 -20.32 2.06
C ASN A 132 2.35 -20.40 0.94
N GLU A 133 1.51 -19.38 0.75
CA GLU A 133 0.55 -19.30 -0.38
C GLU A 133 1.28 -19.33 -1.74
N LEU A 134 2.46 -18.71 -1.81
CA LEU A 134 3.34 -18.72 -2.98
C LEU A 134 4.19 -20.00 -3.12
N ASN A 135 4.04 -20.98 -2.21
CA ASN A 135 4.85 -22.21 -2.15
C ASN A 135 6.36 -21.95 -2.00
N ILE A 136 6.75 -20.89 -1.29
CA ILE A 136 8.13 -20.55 -0.93
C ILE A 136 8.29 -20.39 0.58
N THR A 137 9.52 -20.26 1.07
CA THR A 137 9.81 -19.95 2.47
C THR A 137 10.24 -18.50 2.61
N PHE A 138 9.76 -17.82 3.65
CA PHE A 138 10.18 -16.48 4.01
C PHE A 138 11.35 -16.50 5.00
N SER A 139 12.28 -15.55 4.84
CA SER A 139 13.36 -15.25 5.77
C SER A 139 13.46 -13.74 6.01
N GLU A 140 13.99 -13.33 7.16
CA GLU A 140 14.24 -11.90 7.44
C GLU A 140 15.29 -11.24 6.52
N TYR A 141 15.96 -12.02 5.66
CA TYR A 141 16.91 -11.51 4.67
C TYR A 141 16.27 -11.31 3.29
N ASP A 142 15.00 -11.67 3.13
CA ASP A 142 14.29 -11.51 1.86
C ASP A 142 13.95 -10.03 1.64
N ASP A 143 14.01 -9.64 0.36
CA ASP A 143 13.74 -8.28 -0.07
C ASP A 143 12.25 -7.95 0.01
N LEU A 144 11.95 -6.81 0.60
CA LEU A 144 10.66 -6.15 0.51
C LEU A 144 10.71 -5.03 -0.53
N VAL A 145 9.57 -4.80 -1.17
CA VAL A 145 9.29 -3.59 -1.92
C VAL A 145 8.64 -2.61 -0.95
N LEU A 146 9.30 -1.48 -0.72
CA LEU A 146 8.87 -0.44 0.19
C LEU A 146 8.22 0.70 -0.61
N GLU A 147 6.99 1.03 -0.27
CA GLU A 147 6.21 2.09 -0.91
C GLU A 147 5.97 3.24 0.06
N ARG A 148 6.13 4.47 -0.42
CA ARG A 148 5.71 5.68 0.30
C ARG A 148 4.71 6.45 -0.52
N PHE A 149 3.63 6.89 0.11
CA PHE A 149 2.54 7.56 -0.59
C PHE A 149 1.96 8.71 0.23
N GLU A 150 1.26 9.60 -0.47
CA GLU A 150 0.53 10.72 0.13
C GLU A 150 -0.95 10.64 -0.22
N LYS A 151 -1.83 11.00 0.73
CA LYS A 151 -3.25 11.19 0.45
C LYS A 151 -3.44 12.44 -0.40
N VAL A 152 -4.11 12.28 -1.55
CA VAL A 152 -4.40 13.37 -2.48
C VAL A 152 -5.89 13.73 -2.54
N PHE A 153 -6.79 12.84 -2.07
CA PHE A 153 -8.23 13.09 -2.05
C PHE A 153 -8.97 12.20 -1.03
N PRO A 154 -10.03 12.69 -0.37
CA PRO A 154 -10.40 14.10 -0.23
C PRO A 154 -9.34 14.85 0.61
N ARG A 155 -9.27 16.18 0.47
CA ARG A 155 -8.34 17.02 1.25
C ARG A 155 -8.69 16.97 2.74
#